data_AF-A0A921N163-F1
#
_entry.id   AF-A0A921N163-F1
#
_cell.length_a   1.000
_cell.length_b   1.000
_cell.length_c   1.000
_cell.angle_alpha   90.00
_cell.angle_beta   90.00
_cell.angle_gamma   90.00
#
_symmetry.space_group_name_H-M   'P 1'
#
loop_
_entity.id
_entity.type
_entity.pdbx_description
1 polymer ?
#
loop_
_entity_poly.entity_id
_entity_poly.type
_entity_poly.pdbx_seq_one_letter_code
_entity_poly.pdbx_strand_id
1 'polypeptide(L)'
;MSCVPEVDFNKIIYCYNDLGEKKLLKKSLSALNINKRIFLFYAKNSHIPICALPKFRLVLSSRSGFLSFCYNFFHFMGCYSYPIPVSKTNIESIAKFVLSHEIGHILDPDVYTSKEEYTDILSSIVDKLIEYNIDIEKSDFYKKNLPSDLEECVILLKRNLISREAKAWDIAKNIVVFNNQEDMYLFERIREYALATYNFGNLKNIVKEHNIENILKYRKYFIN
;
A
#
# COMPACT_ATOMS: atom_id res chain seq x y z
N MET A 1 22.08 6.46 -17.13
CA MET A 1 22.56 5.08 -16.97
C MET A 1 21.42 4.25 -16.39
N SER A 2 20.79 3.42 -17.21
CA SER A 2 19.71 2.51 -16.80
C SER A 2 20.30 1.33 -16.04
N CYS A 3 20.41 1.46 -14.72
CA CYS A 3 20.71 0.33 -13.85
C CYS A 3 19.44 -0.51 -13.72
N VAL A 4 19.27 -1.52 -14.58
CA VAL A 4 18.31 -2.58 -14.31
C VAL A 4 19.13 -3.74 -13.78
N PRO A 5 19.31 -3.86 -12.45
CA PRO A 5 19.87 -5.08 -11.91
C PRO A 5 18.94 -6.24 -12.26
N GLU A 6 19.55 -7.33 -12.71
CA GLU A 6 18.84 -8.55 -13.06
C GLU A 6 18.32 -9.20 -11.77
N VAL A 7 17.05 -8.91 -11.43
CA VAL A 7 16.37 -9.58 -10.32
C VAL A 7 16.01 -10.99 -10.78
N ASP A 8 16.56 -12.00 -10.12
CA ASP A 8 16.21 -13.39 -10.39
C ASP A 8 14.81 -13.72 -9.87
N PHE A 9 13.82 -13.51 -10.75
CA PHE A 9 12.41 -13.79 -10.47
C PHE A 9 12.13 -15.25 -10.14
N ASN A 10 12.88 -16.17 -10.76
CA ASN A 10 12.71 -17.60 -10.53
C ASN A 10 13.16 -17.94 -9.10
N LYS A 11 14.26 -17.35 -8.64
CA LYS A 11 14.74 -17.54 -7.28
C LYS A 11 13.72 -17.07 -6.23
N ILE A 12 13.02 -15.96 -6.46
CA ILE A 12 11.95 -15.49 -5.56
C ILE A 12 10.82 -16.53 -5.49
N ILE A 13 10.39 -17.05 -6.65
CA ILE A 13 9.34 -18.10 -6.72
C ILE A 13 9.76 -19.35 -5.97
N TYR A 14 10.98 -19.85 -6.23
CA TYR A 14 11.50 -21.06 -5.58
C TYR A 14 11.59 -20.87 -4.07
N CYS A 15 12.13 -19.73 -3.59
CA CYS A 15 12.20 -19.44 -2.17
C CYS A 15 10.81 -19.42 -1.52
N TYR A 16 9.82 -18.76 -2.14
CA TYR A 16 8.46 -18.69 -1.59
C TYR A 16 7.75 -20.05 -1.59
N ASN A 17 7.92 -20.85 -2.64
CA ASN A 17 7.39 -22.21 -2.73
C ASN A 17 7.99 -23.12 -1.65
N ASP A 18 9.32 -23.09 -1.49
CA ASP A 18 10.05 -23.87 -0.49
C ASP A 18 9.64 -23.53 0.96
N LEU A 19 9.25 -22.27 1.21
CA LEU A 19 8.72 -21.82 2.50
C LEU A 19 7.24 -22.22 2.73
N GLY A 20 6.60 -22.84 1.74
CA GLY A 20 5.24 -23.38 1.84
C GLY A 20 4.12 -22.36 1.62
N GLU A 21 4.42 -21.23 0.96
CA GLU A 21 3.47 -20.19 0.54
C GLU A 21 2.49 -19.73 1.64
N LYS A 22 1.27 -20.28 1.67
CA LYS A 22 0.26 -20.05 2.71
C LYS A 22 0.77 -20.36 4.13
N LYS A 23 1.59 -21.42 4.26
CA LYS A 23 2.14 -21.86 5.55
C LYS A 23 3.08 -20.81 6.12
N LEU A 24 3.88 -20.18 5.27
CA LEU A 24 4.75 -19.06 5.65
C LEU A 24 3.93 -17.94 6.28
N LEU A 25 2.90 -17.44 5.59
CA LEU A 25 2.07 -16.33 6.10
C LEU A 25 1.34 -16.68 7.40
N LYS A 26 0.88 -17.93 7.56
CA LYS A 26 0.30 -18.40 8.82
C LYS A 26 1.32 -18.41 9.97
N LYS A 27 2.53 -18.88 9.71
CA LYS A 27 3.63 -18.89 10.68
C LYS A 27 4.00 -17.46 11.08
N SER A 28 4.13 -16.57 10.09
CA SER A 28 4.36 -15.14 10.30
C SER A 28 3.29 -14.52 11.19
N LEU A 29 2.00 -14.77 10.93
CA LEU A 29 0.90 -14.28 11.77
C LEU A 29 1.03 -14.74 13.22
N SER A 30 1.30 -16.03 13.43
CA SER A 30 1.41 -16.61 14.78
C SER A 30 2.63 -16.14 15.57
N ALA A 31 3.63 -15.57 14.90
CA ALA A 31 4.86 -15.09 15.53
C ALA A 31 4.76 -13.62 15.99
N LEU A 32 3.65 -12.92 15.69
CA LEU A 32 3.46 -11.52 16.07
C LEU A 32 2.95 -11.40 17.50
N ASN A 33 3.40 -10.37 18.21
CA ASN A 33 2.99 -10.06 19.57
C ASN A 33 1.67 -9.27 19.54
N ILE A 34 0.55 -9.97 19.36
CA ILE A 34 -0.78 -9.38 19.24
C ILE A 34 -1.79 -10.01 20.20
N ASN A 35 -2.53 -9.16 20.90
CA ASN A 35 -3.58 -9.59 21.85
C ASN A 35 -4.96 -9.73 21.19
N LYS A 36 -5.10 -9.42 19.90
CA LYS A 36 -6.36 -9.49 19.15
C LYS A 36 -6.35 -10.67 18.18
N ARG A 37 -7.49 -11.35 18.06
CA ARG A 37 -7.69 -12.39 17.04
C ARG A 37 -7.79 -11.74 15.66
N ILE A 38 -6.88 -12.14 14.77
CA ILE A 38 -6.81 -11.71 13.38
C ILE A 38 -6.91 -12.94 12.48
N PHE A 39 -7.65 -12.81 11.38
CA PHE A 39 -7.86 -13.87 10.41
C PHE A 39 -6.97 -13.64 9.19
N LEU A 40 -6.57 -14.73 8.55
CA LEU A 40 -5.85 -14.72 7.28
C LEU A 40 -6.64 -15.51 6.25
N PHE A 41 -7.07 -14.84 5.19
CA PHE A 41 -7.60 -15.47 3.99
C PHE A 41 -6.51 -15.53 2.93
N TYR A 42 -6.29 -16.73 2.39
CA TYR A 42 -5.27 -16.97 1.37
C TYR A 42 -5.87 -17.65 0.15
N ALA A 43 -5.76 -17.00 -1.01
CA ALA A 43 -6.18 -17.55 -2.30
C ALA A 43 -4.96 -17.90 -3.17
N LYS A 44 -4.83 -19.16 -3.58
CA LYS A 44 -3.69 -19.60 -4.39
C LYS A 44 -3.76 -19.11 -5.85
N ASN A 45 -4.95 -19.17 -6.44
CA ASN A 45 -5.17 -18.98 -7.88
C ASN A 45 -5.93 -17.67 -8.20
N SER A 46 -5.93 -16.71 -7.30
CA SER A 46 -6.64 -15.43 -7.47
C SER A 46 -5.65 -14.28 -7.38
N HIS A 47 -5.92 -13.18 -8.09
CA HIS A 47 -5.11 -11.97 -8.04
C HIS A 47 -5.59 -11.03 -6.93
N ILE A 48 -5.30 -11.40 -5.69
CA ILE A 48 -5.63 -10.59 -4.52
C ILE A 48 -4.33 -10.01 -3.97
N PRO A 49 -4.18 -8.68 -3.87
CA PRO A 49 -3.00 -8.09 -3.22
C PRO A 49 -2.94 -8.52 -1.75
N ILE A 50 -1.78 -8.33 -1.11
CA ILE A 50 -1.78 -8.29 0.35
C ILE A 50 -2.52 -7.03 0.76
N CYS A 51 -3.56 -7.17 1.57
CA CYS A 51 -4.28 -6.02 2.12
C CYS A 51 -5.09 -6.39 3.36
N ALA A 52 -5.32 -5.42 4.21
CA ALA A 52 -6.19 -5.52 5.37
C ALA A 52 -7.64 -5.16 5.05
N LEU A 53 -8.56 -5.84 5.74
CA LEU A 53 -9.93 -5.41 5.95
C LEU A 53 -10.13 -5.14 7.46
N PRO A 54 -9.83 -3.92 7.95
CA PRO A 54 -9.82 -3.59 9.37
C PRO A 54 -11.11 -3.96 10.12
N LYS A 55 -12.27 -3.65 9.53
CA LYS A 55 -13.59 -3.94 10.11
C LYS A 55 -13.81 -5.43 10.39
N PHE A 56 -13.25 -6.31 9.56
CA PHE A 56 -13.39 -7.76 9.68
C PHE A 56 -12.20 -8.42 10.39
N ARG A 57 -11.19 -7.64 10.80
CA ARG A 57 -9.92 -8.14 11.36
C ARG A 57 -9.30 -9.22 10.48
N LEU A 58 -9.38 -9.02 9.17
CA LEU A 58 -9.01 -10.01 8.17
C LEU A 58 -7.89 -9.44 7.31
N VAL A 59 -6.80 -10.19 7.15
CA VAL A 59 -5.82 -9.94 6.10
C VAL A 59 -6.11 -10.85 4.92
N LEU A 60 -6.18 -10.27 3.73
CA LEU A 60 -6.27 -10.98 2.47
C LEU A 60 -4.88 -11.10 1.87
N SER A 61 -4.60 -12.24 1.25
CA SER A 61 -3.37 -12.44 0.49
C SER A 61 -3.59 -13.49 -0.60
N SER A 62 -2.78 -13.42 -1.64
CA SER A 62 -2.68 -14.48 -2.64
C SER A 62 -1.23 -14.78 -2.97
N ARG A 63 -1.02 -15.93 -3.64
CA ARG A 63 0.29 -16.26 -4.21
C ARG A 63 0.81 -15.14 -5.10
N SER A 64 0.00 -14.68 -6.05
CA SER A 64 0.40 -13.60 -6.96
C SER A 64 0.58 -12.27 -6.25
N GLY A 65 -0.23 -11.96 -5.24
CA GLY A 65 -0.13 -10.70 -4.50
C GLY A 65 1.18 -10.58 -3.73
N PHE A 66 1.56 -11.64 -3.00
CA PHE A 66 2.83 -11.66 -2.28
C PHE A 66 4.04 -11.64 -3.23
N LEU A 67 4.02 -12.45 -4.31
CA LEU A 67 5.10 -12.46 -5.29
C LEU A 67 5.25 -11.10 -5.99
N SER A 68 4.14 -10.48 -6.38
CA SER A 68 4.13 -9.13 -6.98
C SER A 68 4.80 -8.11 -6.07
N PHE A 69 4.48 -8.14 -4.77
CA PHE A 69 5.15 -7.29 -3.78
C PHE A 69 6.67 -7.55 -3.76
N CYS A 70 7.10 -8.81 -3.64
CA CYS A 70 8.52 -9.14 -3.62
C CYS A 70 9.24 -8.66 -4.89
N TYR A 71 8.64 -8.85 -6.06
CA TYR A 71 9.21 -8.41 -7.33
C TYR A 71 9.45 -6.92 -7.36
N ASN A 72 8.42 -6.14 -7.03
CA ASN A 72 8.53 -4.68 -7.05
C ASN A 72 9.53 -4.18 -6.01
N PHE A 73 9.57 -4.80 -4.83
CA PHE A 73 10.52 -4.47 -3.77
C PHE A 73 11.98 -4.73 -4.20
N PHE A 74 12.31 -5.93 -4.68
CA PHE A 74 13.68 -6.25 -5.10
C PHE A 74 14.11 -5.42 -6.32
N HIS A 75 13.20 -5.15 -7.24
CA HIS A 75 13.47 -4.26 -8.37
C HIS A 75 13.80 -2.84 -7.88
N PHE A 76 12.97 -2.28 -6.99
CA PHE A 76 13.19 -0.96 -6.41
C PHE A 76 14.53 -0.89 -5.67
N MET A 77 14.84 -1.85 -4.79
CA MET A 77 16.11 -1.89 -4.06
C MET A 77 17.33 -1.95 -4.98
N GLY A 78 17.21 -2.72 -6.07
CA GLY A 78 18.25 -2.80 -7.09
C GLY A 78 18.52 -1.45 -7.78
N CYS A 79 17.49 -0.69 -8.12
CA CYS A 79 17.64 0.62 -8.78
C CYS A 79 18.41 1.63 -7.92
N TYR A 80 18.34 1.53 -6.59
CA TYR A 80 19.01 2.44 -5.65
C TYR A 80 20.31 1.86 -5.07
N SER A 81 20.84 0.77 -5.64
CA SER A 81 22.09 0.13 -5.19
C SER A 81 22.09 -0.26 -3.70
N TYR A 82 20.93 -0.67 -3.16
CA TYR A 82 20.82 -1.33 -1.85
C TYR A 82 20.77 -2.85 -2.09
N PRO A 83 21.90 -3.58 -2.04
CA PRO A 83 21.93 -4.98 -2.42
C PRO A 83 21.32 -5.86 -1.32
N ILE A 84 19.99 -6.00 -1.32
CA ILE A 84 19.30 -7.01 -0.52
C ILE A 84 19.24 -8.29 -1.36
N PRO A 85 19.97 -9.36 -0.99
CA PRO A 85 19.98 -10.58 -1.77
C PRO A 85 18.63 -11.29 -1.68
N VAL A 86 18.18 -11.88 -2.79
CA VAL A 86 17.07 -12.83 -2.75
C VAL A 86 17.54 -14.10 -2.04
N SER A 87 16.97 -14.41 -0.88
CA SER A 87 17.25 -15.59 -0.06
C SER A 87 15.98 -16.06 0.66
N LYS A 88 15.94 -17.32 1.11
CA LYS A 88 14.81 -17.84 1.91
C LYS A 88 14.58 -17.01 3.17
N THR A 89 15.65 -16.64 3.87
CA THR A 89 15.60 -15.80 5.07
C THR A 89 14.93 -14.45 4.78
N ASN A 90 15.36 -13.77 3.70
CA ASN A 90 14.80 -12.46 3.36
C ASN A 90 13.34 -12.57 2.91
N ILE A 91 12.95 -13.62 2.17
CA ILE A 91 11.55 -13.85 1.80
C ILE A 91 10.68 -14.15 3.05
N GLU A 92 11.18 -14.92 4.01
CA GLU A 92 10.50 -15.19 5.28
C GLU A 92 10.30 -13.89 6.09
N SER A 93 11.34 -13.06 6.18
CA SER A 93 11.26 -11.76 6.84
C SER A 93 10.31 -10.79 6.12
N ILE A 94 10.35 -10.71 4.79
CA ILE A 94 9.40 -9.90 4.00
C ILE A 94 7.96 -10.33 4.29
N ALA A 95 7.67 -11.64 4.31
CA ALA A 95 6.34 -12.14 4.65
C ALA A 95 5.88 -11.72 6.05
N LYS A 96 6.79 -11.74 7.04
CA LYS A 96 6.53 -11.26 8.40
C LYS A 96 6.19 -9.77 8.43
N PHE A 97 6.99 -8.95 7.76
CA PHE A 97 6.89 -7.49 7.83
C PHE A 97 5.71 -6.91 7.05
N VAL A 98 5.47 -7.44 5.85
CA VAL A 98 4.32 -7.02 5.05
C VAL A 98 3.02 -7.41 5.75
N LEU A 99 2.97 -8.60 6.34
CA LEU A 99 1.81 -9.03 7.12
C LEU A 99 1.61 -8.19 8.39
N SER A 100 2.68 -7.82 9.07
CA SER A 100 2.59 -6.97 10.26
C SER A 100 2.14 -5.54 9.94
N HIS A 101 2.50 -5.00 8.77
CA HIS A 101 1.98 -3.71 8.28
C HIS A 101 0.47 -3.75 8.03
N GLU A 102 -0.04 -4.79 7.35
CA GLU A 102 -1.49 -4.95 7.19
C GLU A 102 -2.21 -5.11 8.53
N ILE A 103 -1.58 -5.77 9.49
CA ILE A 103 -2.10 -5.85 10.86
C ILE A 103 -2.02 -4.51 11.56
N GLY A 104 -1.03 -3.68 11.27
CA GLY A 104 -0.95 -2.29 11.70
C GLY A 104 -2.22 -1.52 11.36
N HIS A 105 -2.72 -1.66 10.12
CA HIS A 105 -4.02 -1.07 9.72
C HIS A 105 -5.22 -1.59 10.52
N ILE A 106 -5.20 -2.86 10.93
CA ILE A 106 -6.27 -3.47 11.75
C ILE A 106 -6.19 -2.98 13.21
N LEU A 107 -4.98 -2.75 13.71
CA LEU A 107 -4.73 -2.38 15.09
C LEU A 107 -4.75 -0.88 15.34
N ASP A 108 -4.71 -0.07 14.28
CA ASP A 108 -4.80 1.38 14.36
C ASP A 108 -6.08 1.82 15.09
N PRO A 109 -5.96 2.51 16.25
CA PRO A 109 -7.11 2.99 17.00
C PRO A 109 -7.92 4.06 16.25
N ASP A 110 -7.28 4.82 15.36
CA ASP A 110 -7.90 5.97 14.69
C ASP A 110 -8.29 5.67 13.24
N VAL A 111 -8.31 4.38 12.85
CA VAL A 111 -8.61 3.95 11.46
C VAL A 111 -9.95 4.48 10.95
N TYR A 112 -10.93 4.66 11.85
CA TYR A 112 -12.25 5.22 11.50
C TYR A 112 -12.18 6.73 11.29
N THR A 113 -11.56 7.46 12.21
CA THR A 113 -11.35 8.91 12.10
C THR A 113 -10.57 9.26 10.83
N SER A 114 -9.47 8.55 10.54
CA SER A 114 -8.69 8.77 9.32
C SER A 114 -9.47 8.44 8.04
N LYS A 115 -10.46 7.53 8.11
CA LYS A 115 -11.35 7.22 6.99
C LYS A 115 -12.40 8.30 6.76
N GLU A 116 -12.94 8.89 7.82
CA GLU A 116 -13.81 10.07 7.73
C GLU A 116 -13.03 11.24 7.13
N GLU A 117 -11.85 11.51 7.72
CA GLU A 117 -10.68 12.24 7.16
C GLU A 117 -10.63 12.25 5.63
N TYR A 118 -10.32 11.05 5.13
CA TYR A 118 -10.18 10.73 3.73
C TYR A 118 -11.45 10.99 2.90
N THR A 119 -12.63 10.66 3.44
CA THR A 119 -13.91 10.80 2.73
C THR A 119 -14.29 12.27 2.52
N ASP A 120 -14.01 13.11 3.52
CA ASP A 120 -14.24 14.55 3.44
C ASP A 120 -13.32 15.19 2.42
N ILE A 121 -12.03 14.84 2.42
CA ILE A 121 -11.06 15.34 1.43
C ILE A 121 -11.49 14.96 0.00
N LEU A 122 -11.90 13.71 -0.23
CA LEU A 122 -12.40 13.28 -1.55
C LEU A 122 -13.65 14.07 -1.98
N SER A 123 -14.56 14.33 -1.04
CA SER A 123 -15.75 15.14 -1.30
C SER A 123 -15.38 16.57 -1.69
N SER A 124 -14.41 17.18 -1.02
CA SER A 124 -13.89 18.50 -1.39
C SER A 124 -13.27 18.51 -2.80
N ILE A 125 -12.50 17.47 -3.17
CA ILE A 125 -11.97 17.34 -4.54
C ILE A 125 -13.12 17.27 -5.56
N VAL A 126 -14.15 16.46 -5.29
CA VAL A 126 -15.34 16.34 -6.15
C VAL A 126 -16.03 17.70 -6.35
N ASP A 127 -16.27 18.41 -5.25
CA ASP A 127 -16.98 19.70 -5.29
C ASP A 127 -16.18 20.74 -6.07
N LYS A 128 -14.85 20.78 -5.91
CA LYS A 128 -13.97 21.66 -6.68
C LYS A 128 -13.91 21.30 -8.16
N LEU A 129 -13.92 20.01 -8.51
CA LEU A 129 -14.01 19.58 -9.91
C LEU A 129 -15.33 20.04 -10.57
N ILE A 130 -16.45 20.02 -9.82
CA ILE A 130 -17.75 20.51 -10.29
C ILE A 130 -17.75 22.03 -10.40
N GLU A 131 -17.32 22.74 -9.34
CA GLU A 131 -17.28 24.21 -9.25
C GLU A 131 -16.51 24.83 -10.43
N TYR A 132 -15.33 24.28 -10.74
CA TYR A 132 -14.49 24.77 -11.84
C TYR A 132 -14.81 24.13 -13.20
N ASN A 133 -15.83 23.26 -13.26
CA ASN A 133 -16.20 22.51 -14.46
C ASN A 133 -15.00 21.80 -15.12
N ILE A 134 -14.14 21.19 -14.29
CA ILE A 134 -12.93 20.51 -14.74
C ILE A 134 -13.32 19.13 -15.27
N ASP A 135 -12.94 18.89 -16.51
CA ASP A 135 -13.06 17.58 -17.15
C ASP A 135 -11.67 16.93 -17.24
N ILE A 136 -11.41 15.98 -16.35
CA ILE A 136 -10.12 15.29 -16.22
C ILE A 136 -9.79 14.36 -17.40
N GLU A 137 -10.76 14.08 -18.27
CA GLU A 137 -10.52 13.30 -19.49
C GLU A 137 -9.97 14.15 -20.64
N LYS A 138 -10.18 15.47 -20.61
CA LYS A 138 -9.59 16.38 -21.61
C LYS A 138 -8.08 16.43 -21.46
N SER A 139 -7.35 16.37 -22.56
CA SER A 139 -5.88 16.44 -22.58
C SER A 139 -5.33 17.76 -22.04
N ASP A 140 -6.13 18.82 -22.01
CA ASP A 140 -5.75 20.19 -21.67
C ASP A 140 -6.38 20.69 -20.35
N PHE A 141 -6.86 19.79 -19.49
CA PHE A 141 -7.44 20.13 -18.18
C PHE A 141 -6.49 20.90 -17.23
N TYR A 142 -5.21 20.98 -17.61
CA TYR A 142 -4.13 21.70 -16.93
C TYR A 142 -3.78 23.06 -17.53
N LYS A 143 -4.59 23.64 -18.43
CA LYS A 143 -4.11 24.63 -19.42
C LYS A 143 -3.35 25.86 -18.88
N LYS A 144 -3.34 26.19 -17.57
CA LYS A 144 -2.28 27.02 -16.96
C LYS A 144 -1.81 26.60 -15.56
N ASN A 145 -2.69 26.11 -14.67
CA ASN A 145 -2.43 25.49 -13.35
C ASN A 145 -3.76 24.93 -12.81
N LEU A 146 -3.74 24.00 -11.84
CA LEU A 146 -4.95 23.70 -11.07
C LEU A 146 -5.34 24.92 -10.23
N PRO A 147 -6.64 25.14 -9.97
CA PRO A 147 -7.08 26.04 -8.91
C PRO A 147 -6.34 25.71 -7.60
N SER A 148 -5.86 26.72 -6.90
CA SER A 148 -4.96 26.55 -5.74
C SER A 148 -5.61 25.77 -4.60
N ASP A 149 -6.92 25.93 -4.42
CA ASP A 149 -7.72 25.21 -3.42
C ASP A 149 -7.95 23.74 -3.82
N LEU A 150 -8.10 23.44 -5.11
CA LEU A 150 -8.10 22.05 -5.61
C LEU A 150 -6.72 21.39 -5.44
N GLU A 151 -5.65 22.13 -5.71
CA GLU A 151 -4.28 21.66 -5.45
C GLU A 151 -4.04 21.38 -3.96
N GLU A 152 -4.53 22.25 -3.07
CA GLU A 152 -4.49 22.03 -1.63
C GLU A 152 -5.23 20.76 -1.21
N CYS A 153 -6.42 20.51 -1.77
CA CYS A 153 -7.15 19.26 -1.52
C CYS A 153 -6.35 18.01 -1.94
N VAL A 154 -5.66 18.08 -3.08
CA VAL A 154 -4.77 17.00 -3.54
C VAL A 154 -3.60 16.79 -2.58
N ILE A 155 -2.98 17.86 -2.08
CA ILE A 155 -1.90 17.79 -1.10
C ILE A 155 -2.40 17.19 0.22
N LEU A 156 -3.57 17.60 0.69
CA LEU A 156 -4.20 17.06 1.90
C LEU A 156 -4.46 15.55 1.76
N LEU A 157 -4.97 15.11 0.61
CA LEU A 157 -5.18 13.70 0.34
C LEU A 157 -3.88 12.89 0.44
N LYS A 158 -2.81 13.37 -0.20
CA LYS A 158 -1.50 12.71 -0.15
C LYS A 158 -0.95 12.63 1.26
N ARG A 159 -1.05 13.72 2.04
CA ARG A 159 -0.62 13.75 3.45
C ARG A 159 -1.40 12.76 4.31
N ASN A 160 -2.73 12.70 4.15
CA ASN A 160 -3.58 11.75 4.86
C ASN A 160 -3.18 10.30 4.53
N LEU A 161 -3.00 9.97 3.24
CA LEU A 161 -2.58 8.63 2.81
C LEU A 161 -1.20 8.25 3.38
N ILE A 162 -0.21 9.12 3.26
CA ILE A 162 1.15 8.87 3.79
C ILE A 162 1.11 8.71 5.32
N SER A 163 0.36 9.54 6.03
CA SER A 163 0.23 9.47 7.49
C SER A 163 -0.36 8.14 7.93
N ARG A 164 -1.42 7.67 7.27
CA ARG A 164 -2.06 6.38 7.56
C ARG A 164 -1.09 5.21 7.36
N GLU A 165 -0.37 5.20 6.24
CA GLU A 165 0.60 4.14 5.97
C GLU A 165 1.77 4.18 6.96
N ALA A 166 2.32 5.37 7.25
CA ALA A 166 3.40 5.52 8.22
C ALA A 166 3.00 5.02 9.61
N LYS A 167 1.78 5.34 10.05
CA LYS A 167 1.24 4.88 11.33
C LYS A 167 1.08 3.37 11.38
N ALA A 168 0.60 2.74 10.30
CA ALA A 168 0.52 1.28 10.22
C ALA A 168 1.90 0.64 10.33
N TRP A 169 2.93 1.20 9.71
CA TRP A 169 4.32 0.76 9.87
C TRP A 169 4.87 0.94 11.29
N ASP A 170 4.54 2.04 11.97
CA ASP A 170 4.95 2.28 13.35
C ASP A 170 4.30 1.26 14.31
N ILE A 171 3.02 0.92 14.10
CA ILE A 171 2.36 -0.16 14.84
C ILE A 171 3.01 -1.51 14.51
N ALA A 172 3.28 -1.78 13.22
CA ALA A 172 3.91 -3.00 12.77
C ALA A 172 5.27 -3.24 13.44
N LYS A 173 6.07 -2.18 13.60
CA LYS A 173 7.37 -2.22 14.29
C LYS A 173 7.24 -2.68 15.74
N ASN A 174 6.15 -2.32 16.42
CA ASN A 174 5.93 -2.64 17.83
C ASN A 174 5.41 -4.07 18.06
N ILE A 175 4.82 -4.71 17.06
CA ILE A 175 4.25 -6.07 17.17
C ILE A 175 5.16 -7.17 16.60
N VAL A 176 6.24 -6.78 15.92
CA VAL A 176 7.22 -7.69 15.31
C VAL A 176 8.38 -7.93 16.26
N VAL A 177 8.85 -9.18 16.32
CA VAL A 177 10.14 -9.52 16.92
C VAL A 177 11.19 -9.56 15.82
N PHE A 178 12.22 -8.72 15.94
CA PHE A 178 13.37 -8.70 15.04
C PHE A 178 14.41 -9.73 15.48
N ASN A 179 14.90 -10.53 14.55
CA ASN A 179 15.87 -11.58 14.86
C ASN A 179 17.29 -11.02 15.03
N ASN A 180 17.65 -9.99 14.26
CA ASN A 180 18.97 -9.36 14.26
C ASN A 180 18.89 -7.96 13.59
N GLN A 181 20.03 -7.26 13.51
CA GLN A 181 20.12 -5.94 12.88
C GLN A 181 19.82 -5.97 11.37
N GLU A 182 20.14 -7.06 10.66
CA GLU A 182 19.83 -7.21 9.24
C GLU A 182 18.32 -7.29 8.99
N ASP A 183 17.59 -8.00 9.86
CA ASP A 183 16.13 -8.12 9.86
C ASP A 183 15.48 -6.74 10.09
N MET A 184 16.02 -5.95 11.03
CA MET A 184 15.59 -4.58 11.27
C MET A 184 15.90 -3.66 10.07
N TYR A 185 17.08 -3.78 9.46
CA TYR A 185 17.44 -3.04 8.26
C TYR A 185 16.48 -3.35 7.11
N LEU A 186 16.18 -4.63 6.87
CA LEU A 186 15.22 -5.06 5.85
C LEU A 186 13.83 -4.48 6.09
N PHE A 187 13.35 -4.44 7.34
CA PHE A 187 12.08 -3.80 7.68
C PHE A 187 12.06 -2.32 7.29
N GLU A 188 13.10 -1.55 7.64
CA GLU A 188 13.17 -0.12 7.31
C GLU A 188 13.28 0.10 5.79
N ARG A 189 13.96 -0.79 5.05
CA ARG A 189 14.01 -0.73 3.57
C ARG A 189 12.65 -1.00 2.94
N ILE A 190 11.88 -1.94 3.48
CA ILE A 190 10.51 -2.22 3.03
C ILE A 190 9.59 -1.03 3.31
N ARG A 191 9.68 -0.45 4.53
CA ARG A 191 8.93 0.75 4.91
C ARG A 191 9.23 1.91 3.96
N GLU A 192 10.50 2.16 3.65
CA GLU A 192 10.92 3.21 2.71
C GLU A 192 10.34 2.97 1.31
N TYR A 193 10.48 1.76 0.78
CA TYR A 193 9.88 1.36 -0.49
C TYR A 193 8.37 1.63 -0.50
N ALA A 194 7.65 1.16 0.52
CA ALA A 194 6.21 1.34 0.62
C ALA A 194 5.86 2.84 0.63
N LEU A 195 6.43 3.65 1.52
CA LEU A 195 6.14 5.07 1.62
C LEU A 195 6.50 5.86 0.36
N ALA A 196 7.55 5.46 -0.36
CA ALA A 196 7.89 6.07 -1.65
C ALA A 196 6.77 5.89 -2.68
N THR A 197 6.09 4.73 -2.70
CA THR A 197 5.01 4.46 -3.67
C THR A 197 3.76 5.33 -3.47
N TYR A 198 3.51 5.84 -2.26
CA TYR A 198 2.32 6.68 -1.95
C TYR A 198 2.50 8.18 -2.30
N ASN A 199 3.68 8.60 -2.74
CA ASN A 199 3.93 9.99 -3.15
C ASN A 199 3.64 10.25 -4.65
N PHE A 200 3.31 9.20 -5.42
CA PHE A 200 3.10 9.30 -6.85
C PHE A 200 1.62 9.41 -7.21
N GLY A 201 1.29 10.34 -8.11
CA GLY A 201 -0.07 10.53 -8.60
C GLY A 201 -0.37 11.99 -8.89
N ASN A 202 -0.78 12.27 -10.13
CA ASN A 202 -1.41 13.53 -10.48
C ASN A 202 -2.93 13.42 -10.25
N LEU A 203 -3.67 14.53 -10.39
CA LEU A 203 -5.13 14.55 -10.18
C LEU A 203 -5.87 13.49 -11.03
N LYS A 204 -5.37 13.19 -12.24
CA LYS A 204 -5.96 12.16 -13.10
C LYS A 204 -5.84 10.76 -12.48
N ASN A 205 -4.69 10.41 -11.91
CA ASN A 205 -4.50 9.14 -11.22
C ASN A 205 -5.39 9.06 -9.97
N ILE A 206 -5.44 10.14 -9.18
CA ILE A 206 -6.30 10.26 -7.98
C ILE A 206 -7.76 10.00 -8.33
N VAL A 207 -8.26 10.59 -9.43
CA VAL A 207 -9.65 10.42 -9.86
C VAL A 207 -9.94 8.95 -10.23
N LYS A 208 -9.01 8.29 -10.92
CA LYS A 208 -9.15 6.88 -11.31
C LYS A 208 -9.04 5.92 -10.13
N GLU A 209 -7.98 6.05 -9.33
CA GLU A 209 -7.66 5.16 -8.22
C GLU A 209 -8.70 5.22 -7.09
N HIS A 210 -9.31 6.39 -6.89
CA HIS A 210 -10.36 6.59 -5.88
C HIS A 210 -11.78 6.58 -6.45
N ASN A 211 -11.93 6.18 -7.71
CA ASN A 211 -13.22 6.01 -8.37
C ASN A 211 -14.11 7.28 -8.33
N ILE A 212 -13.48 8.45 -8.33
CA ILE A 212 -14.14 9.76 -8.22
C ILE A 212 -15.07 10.00 -9.42
N GLU A 213 -14.75 9.45 -10.60
CA GLU A 213 -15.61 9.57 -11.79
C GLU A 213 -17.03 9.08 -11.55
N ASN A 214 -17.18 7.97 -10.82
CA ASN A 214 -18.49 7.43 -10.50
C ASN A 214 -19.24 8.31 -9.49
N ILE A 215 -18.52 8.91 -8.54
CA ILE A 215 -19.07 9.89 -7.59
C ILE A 215 -19.53 11.15 -8.31
N LEU A 216 -18.72 11.66 -9.25
CA LEU A 216 -19.03 12.82 -10.08
C LEU A 216 -20.27 12.59 -10.94
N LYS A 217 -20.37 11.44 -11.62
CA LYS A 217 -21.55 11.05 -12.40
C LYS A 217 -22.81 11.03 -11.54
N TYR A 218 -22.71 10.45 -10.34
CA TYR A 218 -23.82 10.41 -9.40
C TYR A 218 -24.22 11.81 -8.93
N ARG A 219 -23.28 12.64 -8.44
CA ARG A 219 -23.61 14.00 -7.95
C ARG A 219 -24.19 14.90 -9.04
N LYS A 220 -23.64 14.88 -10.27
CA LYS A 220 -24.17 15.66 -11.39
C LYS A 220 -25.61 15.27 -11.76
N TYR A 221 -26.01 14.02 -11.52
CA TYR A 221 -27.39 13.57 -11.75
C TYR A 221 -28.41 14.21 -10.78
N PHE A 222 -28.01 14.61 -9.57
CA PHE A 222 -28.89 15.23 -8.57
C PHE A 222 -28.80 16.76 -8.50
N ILE A 223 -27.86 17.36 -9.26
CA ILE A 223 -27.71 18.81 -9.37
C ILE A 223 -28.51 19.37 -10.58
N ASN A 224 -28.86 18.50 -11.54
CA ASN A 224 -29.78 18.79 -12.64
C ASN A 224 -31.23 18.40 -12.28
#